data_AF-A0A0B6RYR2-F1
#
_entry.id   AF-A0A0B6RYR2-F1
#
_cell.length_a   1.000
_cell.length_b   1.000
_cell.length_c   1.000
_cell.angle_alpha   90.00
_cell.angle_beta   90.00
_cell.angle_gamma   90.00
#
_symmetry.space_group_name_H-M   'P 1'
#
loop_
_entity.id
_entity.type
_entity.pdbx_description
1 polymer ?
#
loop_
_entity_poly.entity_id
_entity_poly.type
_entity_poly.pdbx_seq_one_letter_code
_entity_poly.pdbx_strand_id
1 'polypeptide(L)'
;MDVSSIWNTSTAIVSGIAALAGGAIGALLKWIDVRQKLATLSRELQQAKDDAESRRAVDVRAARDIALGLEAFALACYALRIENARADRAGDGIDFGLPTLGPGGRAGNSRDALELESAYSDLEQQIRAANDHIDETYRDTYNAGPQKALMVHEIVVLEVAALALKLAARYRESFGVPRMPLGRREQRIEEEILSRAANEDAASPDGH
;
A
#
# COMPACT_ATOMS: atom_id res chain seq x y z
N MET A 1 -100.44 45.59 29.82
CA MET A 1 -99.76 44.35 29.42
C MET A 1 -98.47 44.78 28.72
N ASP A 2 -97.34 44.88 29.44
CA ASP A 2 -96.37 43.79 29.71
C ASP A 2 -95.64 43.38 28.41
N VAL A 3 -94.31 43.34 28.24
CA VAL A 3 -93.13 43.24 29.13
C VAL A 3 -91.88 43.68 28.31
N SER A 4 -90.97 44.45 28.93
CA SER A 4 -89.49 44.42 28.90
C SER A 4 -88.69 44.19 27.59
N SER A 5 -87.72 45.05 27.26
CA SER A 5 -86.29 44.99 27.70
C SER A 5 -85.47 43.89 27.02
N ILE A 6 -84.33 44.30 26.47
CA ILE A 6 -82.97 43.86 26.82
C ILE A 6 -82.07 44.07 25.59
N TRP A 7 -81.16 45.04 25.72
CA TRP A 7 -79.91 45.07 24.97
C TRP A 7 -79.14 43.77 25.21
N ASN A 8 -78.71 43.05 24.17
CA ASN A 8 -77.58 42.14 24.32
C ASN A 8 -76.77 41.99 23.02
N THR A 9 -75.61 42.64 23.03
CA THR A 9 -74.27 42.15 22.68
C THR A 9 -74.12 40.73 22.12
N SER A 10 -73.14 40.60 21.21
CA SER A 10 -72.50 39.37 20.66
C SER A 10 -73.01 39.01 19.26
N THR A 11 -72.20 38.75 18.23
CA THR A 11 -70.88 38.10 18.22
C THR A 11 -70.12 38.49 16.94
N ALA A 12 -68.98 39.16 17.10
CA ALA A 12 -67.88 39.05 16.15
C ALA A 12 -67.27 37.65 16.23
N ILE A 13 -66.47 37.29 15.22
CA ILE A 13 -65.54 36.14 15.18
C ILE A 13 -66.16 34.82 14.70
N VAL A 14 -66.10 34.59 13.39
CA VAL A 14 -65.64 33.30 12.85
C VAL A 14 -64.61 33.58 11.76
N SER A 15 -63.47 34.11 12.18
CA SER A 15 -62.20 33.97 11.45
C SER A 15 -61.26 33.24 12.40
N GLY A 16 -60.65 32.14 11.95
CA GLY A 16 -59.47 31.59 12.62
C GLY A 16 -59.46 30.13 13.08
N ILE A 17 -60.16 29.20 12.42
CA ILE A 17 -59.90 27.75 12.66
C ILE A 17 -59.27 27.03 11.46
N ALA A 18 -59.35 27.56 10.24
CA ALA A 18 -58.70 26.94 9.08
C ALA A 18 -57.15 27.06 9.06
N ALA A 19 -56.58 28.02 9.79
CA ALA A 19 -55.13 28.28 9.75
C ALA A 19 -54.29 27.39 10.70
N LEU A 20 -54.87 26.86 11.77
CA LEU A 20 -54.13 26.04 12.75
C LEU A 20 -54.09 24.54 12.39
N ALA A 21 -55.11 24.01 11.70
CA ALA A 21 -55.12 22.63 11.23
C ALA A 21 -54.16 22.42 10.03
N GLY A 22 -54.09 23.38 9.11
CA GLY A 22 -53.18 23.32 7.96
C GLY A 22 -51.69 23.42 8.35
N GLY A 23 -51.36 24.21 9.37
CA GLY A 23 -49.99 24.36 9.86
C GLY A 23 -49.44 23.09 10.52
N ALA A 24 -50.24 22.42 11.36
CA ALA A 24 -49.83 21.18 12.03
C ALA A 24 -49.68 20.01 11.06
N ILE A 25 -50.60 19.86 10.09
CA ILE A 25 -50.53 18.81 9.07
C ILE A 25 -49.35 19.06 8.11
N GLY A 26 -49.12 20.31 7.71
CA GLY A 26 -47.97 20.69 6.87
C GLY A 26 -46.62 20.47 7.56
N ALA A 27 -46.54 20.72 8.87
CA ALA A 27 -45.35 20.44 9.68
C ALA A 27 -45.09 18.92 9.84
N LEU A 28 -46.14 18.12 10.01
CA LEU A 28 -46.07 16.66 10.09
C LEU A 28 -45.58 16.03 8.78
N LEU A 29 -46.11 16.48 7.64
CA LEU A 29 -45.67 16.01 6.31
C LEU A 29 -44.20 16.36 6.03
N LYS A 30 -43.76 17.59 6.37
CA LYS A 30 -42.34 17.96 6.30
C LYS A 30 -41.47 17.12 7.23
N TRP A 31 -41.95 16.77 8.42
CA TRP A 31 -41.23 15.90 9.35
C TRP A 31 -41.05 14.48 8.81
N ILE A 32 -42.07 13.93 8.13
CA ILE A 32 -42.00 12.60 7.50
C ILE A 32 -41.01 12.61 6.33
N ASP A 33 -41.04 13.64 5.48
CA ASP A 33 -40.11 13.80 4.36
C ASP A 33 -38.65 13.97 4.85
N VAL A 34 -38.43 14.75 5.91
CA VAL A 34 -37.11 14.87 6.55
C VAL A 34 -36.63 13.53 7.10
N ARG A 35 -37.49 12.74 7.76
CA ARG A 35 -37.12 11.40 8.26
C ARG A 35 -36.78 10.43 7.14
N GLN A 36 -37.53 10.47 6.03
CA GLN A 36 -37.22 9.64 4.86
C GLN A 36 -35.87 10.02 4.25
N LYS A 37 -35.63 11.31 4.04
CA LYS A 37 -34.33 11.81 3.53
C LYS A 37 -33.17 11.45 4.45
N LEU A 38 -33.35 11.56 5.76
CA LEU A 38 -32.31 11.21 6.74
C LEU A 38 -32.04 9.69 6.76
N ALA A 39 -33.07 8.86 6.62
CA ALA A 39 -32.93 7.42 6.50
C ALA A 39 -32.27 6.99 5.18
N THR A 40 -32.46 7.75 4.09
CA THR A 40 -31.78 7.52 2.81
C THR A 40 -30.31 7.95 2.91
N LEU A 41 -30.02 9.14 3.43
CA LEU A 41 -28.65 9.61 3.67
C LEU A 41 -27.88 8.68 4.61
N SER A 42 -28.52 8.17 5.66
CA SER A 42 -27.90 7.19 6.56
C SER A 42 -27.55 5.89 5.84
N ARG A 43 -28.39 5.44 4.90
CA ARG A 43 -28.13 4.24 4.09
C ARG A 43 -27.01 4.47 3.09
N GLU A 44 -27.01 5.60 2.39
CA GLU A 44 -25.95 5.98 1.45
C GLU A 44 -24.60 6.13 2.16
N LEU A 45 -24.58 6.74 3.34
CA LEU A 45 -23.37 6.92 4.14
C LEU A 45 -22.84 5.58 4.68
N GLN A 46 -23.74 4.69 5.11
CA GLN A 46 -23.36 3.34 5.52
C GLN A 46 -22.80 2.54 4.33
N GLN A 47 -23.44 2.60 3.18
CA GLN A 47 -22.97 1.92 1.97
C GLN A 47 -21.61 2.45 1.50
N ALA A 48 -21.42 3.78 1.52
CA ALA A 48 -20.13 4.39 1.20
C ALA A 48 -19.02 3.98 2.19
N LYS A 49 -19.37 3.80 3.47
CA LYS A 49 -18.44 3.31 4.49
C LYS A 49 -18.07 1.85 4.24
N ASP A 50 -19.04 0.99 3.97
CA ASP A 50 -18.83 -0.43 3.69
C ASP A 50 -17.97 -0.61 2.42
N ASP A 51 -18.24 0.18 1.37
CA ASP A 51 -17.44 0.20 0.15
C ASP A 51 -16.01 0.67 0.40
N ALA A 52 -15.81 1.70 1.22
CA ALA A 52 -14.49 2.18 1.60
C ALA A 52 -13.70 1.15 2.42
N GLU A 53 -14.37 0.45 3.34
CA GLU A 53 -13.76 -0.62 4.14
C GLU A 53 -13.37 -1.82 3.27
N SER A 54 -14.22 -2.21 2.31
CA SER A 54 -13.92 -3.26 1.34
C SER A 54 -12.70 -2.91 0.48
N ARG A 55 -12.62 -1.67 -0.02
CA ARG A 55 -11.45 -1.21 -0.80
C ARG A 55 -10.18 -1.25 0.03
N ARG A 56 -10.23 -0.74 1.27
CA ARG A 56 -9.09 -0.77 2.18
C ARG A 56 -8.63 -2.20 2.47
N ALA A 57 -9.54 -3.15 2.60
CA ALA A 57 -9.19 -4.56 2.81
C ALA A 57 -8.46 -5.17 1.61
N VAL A 58 -8.82 -4.79 0.38
CA VAL A 58 -8.12 -5.21 -0.85
C VAL A 58 -6.73 -4.59 -0.90
N ASP A 59 -6.62 -3.30 -0.63
CA ASP A 59 -5.35 -2.54 -0.62
C ASP A 59 -4.36 -3.15 0.39
N VAL A 60 -4.81 -3.44 1.61
CA VAL A 60 -3.99 -4.08 2.67
C VAL A 60 -3.52 -5.48 2.27
N ARG A 61 -4.36 -6.27 1.58
CA ARG A 61 -3.95 -7.60 1.09
C ARG A 61 -2.90 -7.49 0.00
N ALA A 62 -3.09 -6.59 -0.97
CA ALA A 62 -2.12 -6.33 -2.02
C ALA A 62 -0.77 -5.87 -1.44
N ALA A 63 -0.77 -4.91 -0.51
CA ALA A 63 0.44 -4.45 0.18
C ALA A 63 1.15 -5.59 0.93
N ARG A 64 0.39 -6.48 1.58
CA ARG A 64 0.95 -7.66 2.25
C ARG A 64 1.65 -8.59 1.26
N ASP A 65 1.01 -8.90 0.15
CA ASP A 65 1.54 -9.84 -0.84
C ASP A 65 2.80 -9.27 -1.52
N ILE A 66 2.81 -7.97 -1.82
CA ILE A 66 4.00 -7.26 -2.35
C ILE A 66 5.14 -7.30 -1.33
N ALA A 67 4.88 -6.98 -0.06
CA ALA A 67 5.91 -7.01 0.98
C ALA A 67 6.48 -8.43 1.18
N LEU A 68 5.63 -9.46 1.13
CA LEU A 68 6.10 -10.86 1.19
C LEU A 68 6.94 -11.24 -0.02
N GLY A 69 6.55 -10.79 -1.22
CA GLY A 69 7.32 -11.02 -2.44
C GLY A 69 8.71 -10.38 -2.40
N LEU A 70 8.81 -9.14 -1.92
CA LEU A 70 10.08 -8.43 -1.73
C LEU A 70 10.99 -9.10 -0.70
N GLU A 71 10.43 -9.59 0.41
CA GLU A 71 11.18 -10.36 1.43
C GLU A 71 11.68 -11.68 0.86
N ALA A 72 10.84 -12.41 0.13
CA ALA A 72 11.24 -13.67 -0.51
C ALA A 72 12.34 -13.44 -1.57
N PHE A 73 12.24 -12.37 -2.35
CA PHE A 73 13.25 -11.94 -3.31
C PHE A 73 14.61 -11.69 -2.62
N ALA A 74 14.63 -10.92 -1.53
CA ALA A 74 15.88 -10.64 -0.81
C ALA A 74 16.57 -11.92 -0.30
N LEU A 75 15.78 -12.87 0.21
CA LEU A 75 16.29 -14.19 0.62
C LEU A 75 16.81 -15.01 -0.56
N ALA A 76 16.16 -14.94 -1.72
CA ALA A 76 16.61 -15.61 -2.94
C ALA A 76 17.94 -15.04 -3.45
N CYS A 77 18.11 -13.71 -3.44
CA CYS A 77 19.39 -13.07 -3.78
C CYS A 77 20.51 -13.55 -2.85
N TYR A 78 20.26 -13.61 -1.54
CA TYR A 78 21.26 -14.10 -0.59
C TYR A 78 21.58 -15.59 -0.78
N ALA A 79 20.58 -16.41 -1.12
CA ALA A 79 20.80 -17.82 -1.45
C ALA A 79 21.68 -17.98 -2.70
N LEU A 80 21.39 -17.22 -3.77
CA LEU A 80 22.18 -17.20 -5.00
C LEU A 80 23.65 -16.85 -4.73
N ARG A 81 23.90 -15.84 -3.89
CA ARG A 81 25.28 -15.50 -3.47
C ARG A 81 26.00 -16.67 -2.79
N ILE A 82 25.33 -17.40 -1.89
CA ILE A 82 25.92 -18.57 -1.24
C ILE A 82 26.20 -19.68 -2.26
N GLU A 83 25.29 -19.90 -3.19
CA GLU A 83 25.42 -20.92 -4.24
C GLU A 83 26.59 -20.60 -5.16
N ASN A 84 26.71 -19.36 -5.62
CA ASN A 84 27.81 -18.90 -6.47
C ASN A 84 29.17 -18.98 -5.75
N ALA A 85 29.23 -18.58 -4.47
CA ALA A 85 30.45 -18.73 -3.68
C ALA A 85 30.83 -20.21 -3.41
N ARG A 86 29.89 -21.16 -3.52
CA ARG A 86 30.19 -22.60 -3.49
C ARG A 86 30.65 -23.09 -4.86
N ALA A 87 29.98 -22.69 -5.92
CA ALA A 87 30.31 -23.06 -7.30
C ALA A 87 31.73 -22.60 -7.67
N ASP A 88 32.10 -21.36 -7.35
CA ASP A 88 33.45 -20.82 -7.60
C ASP A 88 34.54 -21.66 -6.92
N ARG A 89 34.33 -22.02 -5.64
CA ARG A 89 35.27 -22.88 -4.89
C ARG A 89 35.35 -24.31 -5.44
N ALA A 90 34.28 -24.80 -6.05
CA ALA A 90 34.23 -26.14 -6.64
C ALA A 90 34.76 -26.16 -8.09
N GLY A 91 34.89 -24.98 -8.74
CA GLY A 91 35.17 -24.88 -10.17
C GLY A 91 33.97 -25.25 -11.05
N ASP A 92 32.75 -25.16 -10.51
CA ASP A 92 31.49 -25.42 -11.21
C ASP A 92 31.01 -24.19 -11.98
N GLY A 93 30.00 -24.37 -12.83
CA GLY A 93 29.32 -23.25 -13.49
C GLY A 93 28.61 -22.33 -12.50
N ILE A 94 28.77 -21.02 -12.69
CA ILE A 94 28.17 -19.98 -11.85
C ILE A 94 26.94 -19.40 -12.56
N ASP A 95 25.82 -19.24 -11.85
CA ASP A 95 24.64 -18.54 -12.35
C ASP A 95 24.67 -17.08 -11.89
N PHE A 96 24.83 -16.16 -12.83
CA PHE A 96 24.93 -14.73 -12.54
C PHE A 96 23.57 -14.01 -12.59
N GLY A 97 22.48 -14.70 -12.94
CA GLY A 97 21.18 -14.08 -13.07
C GLY A 97 20.55 -13.75 -11.72
N LEU A 98 20.41 -12.46 -11.40
CA LEU A 98 19.60 -12.05 -10.26
C LEU A 98 18.16 -12.55 -10.44
N PRO A 99 17.50 -13.00 -9.35
CA PRO A 99 16.09 -13.36 -9.40
C PRO A 99 15.24 -12.22 -10.00
N THR A 100 14.13 -12.55 -10.64
CA THR A 100 13.17 -11.54 -11.09
C THR A 100 12.17 -11.25 -9.99
N LEU A 101 11.84 -9.97 -9.79
CA LEU A 101 10.64 -9.61 -9.03
C LEU A 101 9.39 -10.08 -9.81
N GLY A 102 8.37 -10.54 -9.08
CA GLY A 102 7.06 -10.80 -9.67
C GLY A 102 6.42 -9.49 -10.14
N PRO A 103 5.33 -9.53 -10.93
CA PRO A 103 4.66 -8.31 -11.36
C PRO A 103 4.24 -7.46 -10.13
N GLY A 104 4.73 -6.22 -10.08
CA GLY A 104 4.36 -5.25 -9.06
C GLY A 104 2.85 -5.03 -9.03
N GLY A 105 2.22 -5.42 -7.92
CA GLY A 105 0.80 -5.15 -7.70
C GLY A 105 0.57 -3.69 -7.31
N ARG A 106 -0.55 -3.11 -7.72
CA ARG A 106 -0.99 -1.82 -7.20
C ARG A 106 -1.67 -2.03 -5.85
N ALA A 107 -1.10 -1.47 -4.79
CA ALA A 107 -1.64 -1.60 -3.43
C ALA A 107 -2.72 -0.56 -3.08
N GLY A 108 -3.01 0.38 -3.98
CA GLY A 108 -4.06 1.40 -3.78
C GLY A 108 -3.88 2.63 -4.66
N ASN A 109 -4.74 3.63 -4.45
CA ASN A 109 -4.73 4.89 -5.20
C ASN A 109 -4.29 6.11 -4.37
N SER A 110 -3.85 5.91 -3.13
CA SER A 110 -3.30 7.00 -2.32
C SER A 110 -1.98 7.48 -2.92
N ARG A 111 -1.58 8.71 -2.57
CA ARG A 111 -0.27 9.24 -2.94
C ARG A 111 0.85 8.32 -2.49
N ASP A 112 0.82 7.87 -1.23
CA ASP A 112 1.83 6.97 -0.67
C ASP A 112 1.87 5.63 -1.43
N ALA A 113 0.71 5.10 -1.85
CA ALA A 113 0.65 3.87 -2.63
C ALA A 113 1.32 4.03 -4.01
N LEU A 114 1.12 5.19 -4.66
CA LEU A 114 1.75 5.51 -5.94
C LEU A 114 3.26 5.73 -5.81
N GLU A 115 3.71 6.37 -4.72
CA GLU A 115 5.14 6.54 -4.44
C GLU A 115 5.83 5.18 -4.19
N LEU A 116 5.15 4.24 -3.52
CA LEU A 116 5.66 2.88 -3.34
C LEU A 116 5.68 2.07 -4.64
N GLU A 117 4.65 2.22 -5.49
CA GLU A 117 4.59 1.61 -6.82
C GLU A 117 5.73 2.11 -7.71
N SER A 118 6.03 3.42 -7.69
CA SER A 118 7.18 3.99 -8.38
C SER A 118 8.49 3.38 -7.88
N ALA A 119 8.68 3.32 -6.55
CA ALA A 119 9.88 2.72 -5.97
C ALA A 119 10.04 1.22 -6.30
N TYR A 120 8.93 0.50 -6.45
CA TYR A 120 8.94 -0.89 -6.93
C TYR A 120 9.42 -0.99 -8.38
N SER A 121 8.88 -0.14 -9.26
CA SER A 121 9.30 -0.08 -10.67
C SER A 121 10.77 0.33 -10.82
N ASP A 122 11.24 1.26 -9.99
CA ASP A 122 12.65 1.67 -9.96
C ASP A 122 13.55 0.48 -9.57
N LEU A 123 13.14 -0.31 -8.57
CA LEU A 123 13.85 -1.52 -8.16
C LEU A 123 13.88 -2.58 -9.29
N GLU A 124 12.77 -2.81 -9.98
CA GLU A 124 12.75 -3.72 -11.15
C GLU A 124 13.68 -3.23 -12.28
N GLN A 125 13.75 -1.93 -12.50
CA GLN A 125 14.68 -1.35 -13.47
C GLN A 125 16.13 -1.53 -13.04
N GLN A 126 16.45 -1.31 -11.75
CA GLN A 126 17.79 -1.54 -11.21
C GLN A 126 18.22 -2.99 -11.33
N ILE A 127 17.33 -3.96 -11.04
CA ILE A 127 17.63 -5.39 -11.20
C ILE A 127 17.94 -5.75 -12.66
N ARG A 128 17.18 -5.19 -13.61
CA ARG A 128 17.46 -5.39 -15.05
C ARG A 128 18.80 -4.81 -15.45
N ALA A 129 19.07 -3.56 -15.07
CA ALA A 129 20.35 -2.90 -15.37
C ALA A 129 21.54 -3.63 -14.74
N ALA A 130 21.38 -4.16 -13.52
CA ALA A 130 22.36 -4.99 -12.85
C ALA A 130 22.65 -6.27 -13.62
N ASN A 131 21.62 -7.01 -14.02
CA ASN A 131 21.77 -8.24 -14.81
C ASN A 131 22.49 -7.96 -16.15
N ASP A 132 22.10 -6.88 -16.85
CA ASP A 132 22.74 -6.48 -18.10
C ASP A 132 24.22 -6.14 -17.88
N HIS A 133 24.55 -5.41 -16.80
CA HIS A 133 25.93 -5.06 -16.48
C HIS A 133 26.79 -6.27 -16.12
N ILE A 134 26.23 -7.23 -15.38
CA ILE A 134 26.93 -8.47 -15.00
C ILE A 134 27.18 -9.34 -16.25
N ASP A 135 26.19 -9.46 -17.13
CA ASP A 135 26.32 -10.20 -18.40
C ASP A 135 27.37 -9.55 -19.33
N GLU A 136 27.38 -8.22 -19.42
CA GLU A 136 28.42 -7.49 -20.16
C GLU A 136 29.82 -7.73 -19.56
N THR A 137 29.95 -7.64 -18.24
CA THR A 137 31.21 -7.90 -17.52
C THR A 137 31.69 -9.33 -17.72
N TYR A 138 30.77 -10.30 -17.71
CA TYR A 138 31.07 -11.71 -17.94
C TYR A 138 31.58 -11.96 -19.37
N ARG A 139 30.95 -11.32 -20.37
CA ARG A 139 31.32 -11.45 -21.78
C ARG A 139 32.59 -10.69 -22.16
N ASP A 140 33.03 -9.70 -21.37
CA ASP A 140 34.30 -9.02 -21.58
C ASP A 140 35.48 -9.94 -21.21
N THR A 141 35.80 -10.86 -22.12
CA THR A 141 36.94 -11.76 -22.01
C THR A 141 38.30 -11.07 -22.15
N TYR A 142 38.33 -9.78 -22.51
CA TYR A 142 39.57 -9.06 -22.73
C TYR A 142 40.05 -8.31 -21.48
N ASN A 143 39.15 -7.76 -20.65
CA ASN A 143 39.53 -6.93 -19.50
C ASN A 143 39.03 -7.41 -18.13
N ALA A 144 37.92 -8.16 -18.07
CA ALA A 144 37.23 -8.45 -16.80
C ALA A 144 37.05 -9.95 -16.58
N GLY A 145 36.31 -10.60 -17.47
CA GLY A 145 36.01 -12.02 -17.45
C GLY A 145 35.17 -12.47 -16.24
N PRO A 146 35.03 -13.80 -16.06
CA PRO A 146 34.13 -14.39 -15.07
C PRO A 146 34.40 -13.97 -13.61
N GLN A 147 35.66 -13.74 -13.25
CA GLN A 147 36.00 -13.46 -11.85
C GLN A 147 35.63 -12.03 -11.48
N LYS A 148 35.74 -11.10 -12.44
CA LYS A 148 35.26 -9.73 -12.23
C LYS A 148 33.73 -9.68 -12.21
N ALA A 149 33.06 -10.47 -13.06
CA ALA A 149 31.60 -10.59 -13.03
C ALA A 149 31.10 -11.13 -11.69
N LEU A 150 31.79 -12.11 -11.09
CA LEU A 150 31.50 -12.61 -9.75
C LEU A 150 31.64 -11.54 -8.67
N MET A 151 32.71 -10.74 -8.71
CA MET A 151 32.89 -9.63 -7.76
C MET A 151 31.76 -8.59 -7.88
N VAL A 152 31.40 -8.19 -9.10
CA VAL A 152 30.30 -7.24 -9.33
C VAL A 152 28.97 -7.83 -8.85
N HIS A 153 28.71 -9.09 -9.17
CA HIS A 153 27.50 -9.80 -8.75
C HIS A 153 27.38 -9.85 -7.22
N GLU A 154 28.45 -10.13 -6.47
CA GLU A 154 28.41 -10.21 -5.01
C GLU A 154 27.98 -8.90 -4.33
N ILE A 155 28.44 -7.77 -4.85
CA ILE A 155 28.08 -6.43 -4.35
C ILE A 155 26.61 -6.16 -4.69
N VAL A 156 26.29 -6.24 -5.98
CA VAL A 156 24.97 -5.83 -6.47
C VAL A 156 23.85 -6.70 -5.90
N VAL A 157 24.08 -8.01 -5.67
CA VAL A 157 23.11 -8.89 -4.99
C VAL A 157 22.69 -8.32 -3.62
N LEU A 158 23.65 -7.85 -2.83
CA LEU A 158 23.38 -7.40 -1.47
C LEU A 158 22.68 -6.05 -1.47
N GLU A 159 23.07 -5.15 -2.37
CA GLU A 159 22.43 -3.86 -2.58
C GLU A 159 20.95 -4.02 -2.96
N VAL A 160 20.64 -4.80 -4.00
CA VAL A 160 19.24 -4.99 -4.45
C VAL A 160 18.41 -5.73 -3.40
N ALA A 161 18.99 -6.69 -2.69
CA ALA A 161 18.32 -7.37 -1.58
C ALA A 161 18.00 -6.42 -0.43
N ALA A 162 18.94 -5.53 -0.07
CA ALA A 162 18.73 -4.52 0.96
C ALA A 162 17.65 -3.51 0.56
N LEU A 163 17.64 -3.06 -0.69
CA LEU A 163 16.59 -2.18 -1.23
C LEU A 163 15.21 -2.85 -1.18
N ALA A 164 15.12 -4.13 -1.54
CA ALA A 164 13.89 -4.89 -1.44
C ALA A 164 13.36 -5.00 0.00
N LEU A 165 14.23 -5.29 0.98
CA LEU A 165 13.84 -5.34 2.40
C LEU A 165 13.37 -3.97 2.91
N LYS A 166 14.07 -2.89 2.55
CA LYS A 166 13.66 -1.51 2.90
C LYS A 166 12.30 -1.17 2.29
N LEU A 167 12.07 -1.54 1.03
CA LEU A 167 10.79 -1.30 0.35
C LEU A 167 9.66 -2.14 0.98
N ALA A 168 9.91 -3.41 1.32
CA ALA A 168 8.94 -4.25 2.01
C ALA A 168 8.51 -3.66 3.36
N ALA A 169 9.47 -3.12 4.13
CA ALA A 169 9.19 -2.43 5.38
C ALA A 169 8.30 -1.20 5.18
N ARG A 170 8.55 -0.40 4.13
CA ARG A 170 7.71 0.76 3.80
C ARG A 170 6.28 0.36 3.42
N TYR A 171 6.09 -0.68 2.60
CA TYR A 171 4.75 -1.20 2.31
C TYR A 171 4.01 -1.64 3.58
N ARG A 172 4.72 -2.31 4.50
CA ARG A 172 4.12 -2.73 5.77
C ARG A 172 3.71 -1.55 6.64
N GLU A 173 4.56 -0.55 6.75
CA GLU A 173 4.29 0.67 7.52
C GLU A 173 3.11 1.46 6.95
N SER A 174 3.12 1.79 5.65
CA SER A 174 2.09 2.61 5.01
C SER A 174 0.70 1.99 5.06
N PHE A 175 0.60 0.66 5.05
CA PHE A 175 -0.69 -0.06 5.07
C PHE A 175 -1.02 -0.69 6.42
N GLY A 176 -0.17 -0.53 7.44
CA GLY A 176 -0.37 -1.13 8.77
C GLY A 176 -0.36 -2.67 8.75
N VAL A 177 0.42 -3.27 7.86
CA VAL A 177 0.51 -4.73 7.70
C VAL A 177 1.57 -5.27 8.67
N PRO A 178 1.21 -6.09 9.66
CA PRO A 178 2.19 -6.68 10.56
C PRO A 178 3.08 -7.67 9.82
N ARG A 179 4.36 -7.67 10.19
CA ARG A 179 5.32 -8.67 9.71
C ARG A 179 5.15 -9.97 10.46
N MET A 180 5.21 -11.10 9.75
CA MET A 180 5.27 -12.40 10.43
C MET A 180 6.62 -12.52 11.15
N PRO A 181 6.66 -13.06 12.39
CA PRO A 181 7.92 -13.28 13.08
C PRO A 181 8.84 -14.17 12.26
N LEU A 182 10.05 -13.69 11.99
CA LEU A 182 11.09 -14.47 11.34
C LEU A 182 11.74 -15.45 12.31
N GLY A 183 12.21 -16.58 11.78
CA GLY A 183 13.10 -17.47 12.50
C GLY A 183 14.48 -16.84 12.73
N ARG A 184 15.27 -17.42 13.65
CA ARG A 184 16.61 -16.92 13.99
C ARG A 184 17.58 -16.94 12.81
N ARG A 185 17.38 -17.86 11.86
CA ARG A 185 18.23 -17.95 10.67
C ARG A 185 17.92 -16.78 9.73
N GLU A 186 16.65 -16.55 9.45
CA GLU A 186 16.17 -15.50 8.56
C GLU A 186 16.53 -14.11 9.11
N GLN A 187 16.39 -13.88 10.42
CA GLN A 187 16.83 -12.64 11.07
C GLN A 187 18.32 -12.36 10.82
N ARG A 188 19.19 -13.36 11.01
CA ARG A 188 20.63 -13.19 10.76
C ARG A 188 20.96 -12.93 9.30
N ILE A 189 20.21 -13.53 8.39
CA ILE A 189 20.38 -13.29 6.95
C ILE A 189 20.05 -11.83 6.63
N GLU A 190 18.94 -11.31 7.14
CA GLU A 190 18.57 -9.91 6.91
C GLU A 190 19.54 -8.92 7.55
N GLU A 191 19.98 -9.20 8.78
CA GLU A 191 21.02 -8.41 9.44
C GLU A 191 22.32 -8.40 8.61
N GLU A 192 22.71 -9.54 8.04
CA GLU A 192 23.89 -9.60 7.17
C GLU A 192 23.69 -8.81 5.88
N ILE A 193 22.55 -8.96 5.20
CA ILE A 193 22.23 -8.21 3.97
C ILE A 193 22.33 -6.71 4.24
N LEU A 194 21.63 -6.23 5.28
CA LEU A 194 21.55 -4.81 5.59
C LEU A 194 22.89 -4.23 6.07
N SER A 195 23.64 -4.99 6.87
CA SER A 195 24.95 -4.52 7.37
C SER A 195 26.01 -4.49 6.28
N ARG A 196 26.04 -5.47 5.37
CA ARG A 196 27.00 -5.48 4.27
C ARG A 196 26.71 -4.40 3.22
N ALA A 197 25.45 -4.25 2.82
CA ALA A 197 25.06 -3.17 1.89
C ALA A 197 25.44 -1.80 2.45
N ALA A 198 25.22 -1.55 3.76
CA ALA A 198 25.61 -0.29 4.39
C ALA A 198 27.14 -0.06 4.42
N ASN A 199 27.94 -1.11 4.52
CA ASN A 199 29.40 -1.01 4.48
C ASN A 199 29.91 -0.74 3.05
N GLU A 200 29.24 -1.29 2.03
CA GLU A 200 29.57 -1.06 0.62
C GLU A 200 29.21 0.38 0.21
N ASP A 201 28.05 0.89 0.64
CA ASP A 201 27.67 2.31 0.50
C ASP A 201 28.71 3.24 1.14
N ALA A 202 29.20 2.90 2.33
CA ALA A 202 30.20 3.71 3.04
C ALA A 202 31.61 3.60 2.43
N ALA A 203 31.91 2.51 1.71
CA ALA A 203 33.20 2.28 1.07
C ALA A 203 33.31 2.92 -0.33
N SER A 204 32.18 3.35 -0.93
CA SER A 204 32.11 4.15 -2.15
C SER A 204 31.72 5.60 -1.84
N PRO A 205 32.63 6.45 -1.29
CA PRO A 205 32.32 7.86 -1.03
C PRO A 205 32.10 8.69 -2.30
N ASP A 206 32.47 8.15 -3.47
CA ASP A 206 32.22 8.73 -4.80
C ASP A 206 31.36 7.74 -5.60
N GLY A 207 30.04 7.97 -5.64
CA GLY A 207 29.11 7.00 -6.22
C GLY A 207 27.82 7.58 -6.81
N HIS A 208 27.82 8.85 -7.22
CA HIS A 208 27.11 9.43 -8.37
C HIS A 208 27.54 10.89 -8.58
#